data_AF-A0AAQ4RE48-F1
#
_entry.id   AF-A0AAQ4RE48-F1
#
_cell.length_a   1.000
_cell.length_b   1.000
_cell.length_c   1.000
_cell.angle_alpha   90.00
_cell.angle_beta   90.00
_cell.angle_gamma   90.00
#
_symmetry.space_group_name_H-M   'P 1'
#
loop_
_entity.id
_entity.type
_entity.pdbx_description
1 polymer ?
#
loop_
_entity_poly.entity_id
_entity_poly.type
_entity_poly.pdbx_seq_one_letter_code
_entity_poly.pdbx_strand_id
1 'polypeptide(L)'
;MQDVALRIPLNVDGVFLTKPVDELYQTHELLTIPFMTGVNSDEGGWSISSFFAPPNWTEGMDWEHVENLLFMFYPDPKDMFFRDLITDEYTGRGEDRLKNRDAFTKIIGDMMFTIPAIKTANAHRVACDEVEEQLSRIMMSYWGNFARTRCPNGDGLVLWPKYGAEEGYLSIDAKEQTTGHHLKKDQFVFLTQTLPEKSREYKEKLERNEL
;
A
#
# COMPACT_ATOMS: atom_id res chain seq x y z
N MET A 1 12.68 -7.32 18.24
CA MET A 1 13.62 -6.61 17.35
C MET A 1 13.00 -5.25 17.08
N GLN A 2 13.74 -4.13 17.12
CA GLN A 2 13.15 -2.88 16.62
C GLN A 2 12.91 -3.04 15.11
N ASP A 3 11.68 -2.82 14.65
CA ASP A 3 11.35 -2.75 13.24
C ASP A 3 11.94 -1.46 12.65
N VAL A 4 13.24 -1.51 12.31
CA VAL A 4 14.01 -0.37 11.77
C VAL A 4 13.61 -0.02 10.32
N ALA A 5 12.59 -0.65 9.75
CA ALA A 5 12.27 -0.55 8.32
C ALA A 5 10.97 0.22 7.98
N LEU A 6 10.22 0.74 8.96
CA LEU A 6 9.01 1.51 8.66
C LEU A 6 9.29 3.01 8.62
N ARG A 7 8.96 3.64 7.49
CA ARG A 7 9.11 5.10 7.25
C ARG A 7 8.30 5.97 8.22
N ILE A 8 7.33 5.36 8.90
CA ILE A 8 6.57 5.91 10.03
C ILE A 8 6.63 4.87 11.15
N PRO A 9 7.30 5.13 12.27
CA PRO A 9 7.38 4.17 13.36
C PRO A 9 6.01 4.00 14.03
N LEU A 10 5.58 2.75 14.27
CA LEU A 10 4.44 2.46 15.12
C LEU A 10 4.82 2.80 16.57
N ASN A 11 4.08 3.73 17.19
CA ASN A 11 4.34 4.13 18.57
C ASN A 11 3.57 3.22 19.55
N VAL A 12 4.27 2.64 20.52
CA VAL A 12 3.67 1.88 21.62
C VAL A 12 3.39 2.86 22.75
N ASP A 13 2.13 3.30 22.85
CA ASP A 13 1.70 4.37 23.77
C ASP A 13 1.18 3.84 25.12
N GLY A 14 1.08 2.52 25.29
CA GLY A 14 0.54 1.89 26.49
C GLY A 14 -0.98 1.98 26.64
N VAL A 15 -1.68 2.64 25.71
CA VAL A 15 -3.13 2.88 25.75
C VAL A 15 -3.82 2.19 24.58
N PHE A 16 -3.47 2.57 23.36
CA PHE A 16 -3.97 1.93 22.15
C PHE A 16 -3.15 0.69 21.79
N LEU A 17 -1.82 0.82 21.76
CA LEU A 17 -0.87 -0.29 21.66
C LEU A 17 -0.18 -0.47 23.00
N THR A 18 -0.60 -1.50 23.75
CA THR A 18 -0.08 -1.77 25.09
C THR A 18 1.31 -2.39 25.08
N LYS A 19 1.69 -3.03 23.97
CA LYS A 19 2.96 -3.73 23.75
C LYS A 19 3.34 -3.66 22.27
N PRO A 20 4.59 -3.96 21.91
CA PRO A 20 4.98 -4.20 20.52
C PRO A 20 4.07 -5.22 19.83
N VAL A 21 3.81 -5.03 18.53
CA VAL A 21 2.85 -5.86 17.76
C VAL A 21 3.32 -7.32 17.68
N ASP A 22 4.62 -7.55 17.56
CA ASP A 22 5.22 -8.89 17.56
C ASP A 22 4.97 -9.63 18.89
N GLU A 23 5.04 -8.92 20.01
CA GLU A 23 4.69 -9.48 21.32
C GLU A 23 3.20 -9.82 21.38
N LEU A 24 2.31 -8.90 20.98
CA LEU A 24 0.85 -9.13 20.97
C LEU A 24 0.47 -10.35 20.11
N TYR A 25 1.16 -10.56 19.00
CA TYR A 25 0.95 -11.73 18.13
C TYR A 25 1.40 -13.03 18.80
N GLN A 26 2.55 -13.03 19.46
CA GLN A 26 3.09 -14.21 20.14
C GLN A 26 2.29 -14.59 21.39
N THR A 27 1.78 -13.61 22.14
CA THR A 27 0.97 -13.84 23.35
C THR A 27 -0.51 -14.09 23.06
N HIS A 28 -0.92 -13.96 21.79
CA HIS A 28 -2.32 -14.03 21.36
C HIS A 28 -3.23 -13.01 22.09
N GLU A 29 -2.69 -11.87 22.50
CA GLU A 29 -3.44 -10.76 23.12
C GLU A 29 -4.14 -9.90 22.05
N LEU A 30 -4.90 -10.55 21.17
CA LEU A 30 -5.63 -9.92 20.07
C LEU A 30 -7.13 -10.12 20.23
N LEU A 31 -7.91 -9.23 19.64
CA LEU A 31 -9.35 -9.43 19.50
C LEU A 31 -9.62 -10.63 18.59
N THR A 32 -10.20 -11.68 19.16
CA THR A 32 -10.54 -12.91 18.45
C THR A 32 -11.90 -12.78 17.78
N ILE A 33 -11.94 -11.98 16.72
CA ILE A 33 -13.10 -11.82 15.85
C ILE A 33 -12.86 -12.47 14.49
N PRO A 34 -13.91 -12.86 13.75
CA PRO A 34 -13.78 -13.26 12.36
C PRO A 34 -13.03 -12.17 11.58
N PHE A 35 -11.98 -12.58 10.89
CA PHE A 35 -11.10 -11.69 10.16
C PHE A 35 -10.92 -12.20 8.73
N MET A 36 -10.95 -11.27 7.77
CA MET A 36 -10.69 -11.53 6.35
C MET A 36 -9.57 -10.59 5.91
N THR A 37 -8.60 -11.13 5.18
CA THR A 37 -7.48 -10.38 4.61
C THR A 37 -7.14 -10.95 3.23
N GLY A 38 -6.36 -10.21 2.45
CA GLY A 38 -5.93 -10.58 1.10
C GLY A 38 -4.75 -9.75 0.62
N VAL A 39 -4.20 -10.15 -0.52
CA VAL A 39 -3.14 -9.45 -1.25
C VAL A 39 -3.44 -9.51 -2.75
N ASN A 40 -2.98 -8.53 -3.50
CA ASN A 40 -2.99 -8.54 -4.96
C ASN A 40 -1.82 -9.35 -5.52
N SER A 41 -1.92 -9.78 -6.79
CA SER A 41 -0.81 -10.48 -7.47
C SER A 41 0.45 -9.62 -7.55
N ASP A 42 0.28 -8.29 -7.65
CA ASP A 42 1.33 -7.31 -7.93
C ASP A 42 1.22 -6.06 -7.04
N GLU A 43 1.25 -6.25 -5.71
CA GLU A 43 1.17 -5.13 -4.73
C GLU A 43 2.28 -4.08 -4.93
N GLY A 44 3.49 -4.51 -5.33
CA GLY A 44 4.66 -3.64 -5.54
C GLY A 44 4.70 -2.95 -6.90
N GLY A 45 3.59 -2.93 -7.65
CA GLY A 45 3.51 -2.33 -8.98
C GLY A 45 3.61 -0.80 -8.98
N TRP A 46 2.87 -0.17 -9.88
CA TRP A 46 3.01 1.25 -10.19
C TRP A 46 2.78 2.18 -8.97
N SER A 47 1.82 1.87 -8.10
CA SER A 47 1.36 2.79 -7.03
C SER A 47 2.31 2.90 -5.83
N ILE A 48 3.02 1.83 -5.45
CA ILE A 48 3.96 1.85 -4.30
C ILE A 48 5.27 2.57 -4.66
N SER A 49 5.69 2.50 -5.92
CA SER A 49 6.85 3.24 -6.43
C SER A 49 6.68 4.77 -6.33
N SER A 50 5.44 5.27 -6.23
CA SER A 50 5.11 6.70 -6.14
C SER A 50 5.13 7.27 -4.72
N PHE A 51 5.35 6.47 -3.69
CA PHE A 51 5.18 6.85 -2.27
C PHE A 51 6.40 7.61 -1.67
N PHE A 52 7.45 7.86 -2.44
CA PHE A 52 8.79 8.23 -1.95
C PHE A 52 9.02 9.72 -1.55
N ALA A 53 8.00 10.49 -1.20
CA ALA A 53 8.16 11.91 -0.82
C ALA A 53 8.89 12.14 0.55
N PRO A 54 9.61 13.28 0.74
CA PRO A 54 10.54 13.52 1.85
C PRO A 54 9.92 14.07 3.17
N PRO A 55 10.66 14.06 4.30
CA PRO A 55 10.18 14.53 5.62
C PRO A 55 10.15 16.07 5.77
N ASN A 56 9.26 16.59 6.64
CA ASN A 56 9.08 18.00 7.10
C ASN A 56 8.19 18.94 6.26
N TRP A 57 7.35 18.43 5.37
CA TRP A 57 6.47 19.25 4.51
C TRP A 57 5.40 20.07 5.27
N THR A 58 5.09 19.75 6.54
CA THR A 58 3.98 20.34 7.29
C THR A 58 4.24 21.75 7.83
N GLU A 59 5.49 22.22 7.86
CA GLU A 59 5.88 23.54 8.41
C GLU A 59 5.93 24.67 7.35
N GLY A 60 5.56 24.37 6.10
CA GLY A 60 5.64 25.30 4.98
C GLY A 60 6.80 24.95 4.04
N MET A 61 6.70 25.36 2.78
CA MET A 61 7.56 24.85 1.71
C MET A 61 8.15 25.99 0.87
N ASP A 62 9.47 25.97 0.69
CA ASP A 62 10.14 26.84 -0.29
C ASP A 62 9.85 26.36 -1.71
N TRP A 63 9.82 27.29 -2.67
CA TRP A 63 9.48 26.98 -4.06
C TRP A 63 10.36 25.89 -4.67
N GLU A 64 11.63 25.84 -4.29
CA GLU A 64 12.59 24.80 -4.69
C GLU A 64 12.13 23.38 -4.32
N HIS A 65 11.40 23.22 -3.22
CA HIS A 65 10.84 21.92 -2.83
C HIS A 65 9.60 21.55 -3.65
N VAL A 66 8.80 22.54 -4.10
CA VAL A 66 7.70 22.33 -5.04
C VAL A 66 8.25 21.94 -6.41
N GLU A 67 9.34 22.57 -6.82
CA GLU A 67 10.04 22.26 -8.07
C GLU A 67 10.64 20.84 -8.06
N ASN A 68 11.27 20.43 -6.94
CA ASN A 68 11.79 19.07 -6.76
C ASN A 68 10.72 17.98 -6.91
N LEU A 69 9.48 18.26 -6.53
CA LEU A 69 8.35 17.37 -6.78
C LEU A 69 8.01 17.29 -8.27
N LEU A 70 7.98 18.42 -8.97
CA LEU A 70 7.73 18.42 -10.41
C LEU A 70 8.85 17.70 -11.18
N PHE A 71 10.10 17.82 -10.73
CA PHE A 71 11.22 17.01 -11.23
C PHE A 71 11.05 15.51 -10.97
N MET A 72 10.34 15.10 -9.91
CA MET A 72 10.03 13.69 -9.66
C MET A 72 9.11 13.11 -10.76
N PHE A 73 8.14 13.91 -11.25
CA PHE A 73 7.21 13.48 -12.29
C PHE A 73 7.68 13.77 -13.71
N TYR A 74 8.51 14.81 -13.88
CA TYR A 74 9.02 15.31 -15.16
C TYR A 74 10.53 15.59 -15.07
N PRO A 75 11.36 14.53 -14.94
CA PRO A 75 12.78 14.67 -14.64
C PRO A 75 13.64 15.12 -15.84
N ASP A 76 13.15 14.99 -17.09
CA ASP A 76 13.95 15.36 -18.26
C ASP A 76 14.12 16.90 -18.32
N PRO A 77 15.33 17.41 -18.55
CA PRO A 77 15.55 18.83 -18.82
C PRO A 77 14.65 19.41 -19.92
N LYS A 78 14.23 18.60 -20.90
CA LYS A 78 13.30 18.99 -21.97
C LYS A 78 11.86 19.21 -21.50
N ASP A 79 11.49 18.68 -20.34
CA ASP A 79 10.14 18.82 -19.77
C ASP A 79 9.95 20.14 -18.98
N MET A 80 10.93 21.06 -19.04
CA MET A 80 10.87 22.38 -18.40
C MET A 80 9.56 23.11 -18.73
N PHE A 81 9.10 23.02 -19.98
CA PHE A 81 7.82 23.59 -20.41
C PHE A 81 6.62 23.07 -19.61
N PHE A 82 6.55 21.77 -19.34
CA PHE A 82 5.45 21.17 -18.59
C PHE A 82 5.49 21.57 -17.11
N ARG A 83 6.70 21.62 -16.52
CA ARG A 83 6.90 22.06 -15.14
C ARG A 83 6.50 23.52 -14.95
N ASP A 84 6.85 24.38 -15.90
CA ASP A 84 6.45 25.79 -15.92
C ASP A 84 4.93 25.93 -16.08
N LEU A 85 4.32 25.16 -16.99
CA LEU A 85 2.87 25.20 -17.21
C LEU A 85 2.07 24.77 -15.97
N ILE A 86 2.49 23.68 -15.29
CA ILE A 86 1.85 23.21 -14.05
C ILE A 86 2.03 24.24 -12.93
N THR A 87 3.21 24.84 -12.84
CA THR A 87 3.51 25.90 -11.87
C THR A 87 2.60 27.11 -12.04
N ASP A 88 2.41 27.56 -13.28
CA ASP A 88 1.63 28.74 -13.60
C ASP A 88 0.13 28.50 -13.38
N GLU A 89 -0.37 27.32 -13.74
CA GLU A 89 -1.77 26.93 -13.53
C GLU A 89 -2.13 26.85 -12.03
N TYR A 90 -1.24 26.32 -11.20
CA TYR A 90 -1.55 26.07 -9.78
C TYR A 90 -1.23 27.23 -8.85
N THR A 91 -0.22 28.08 -9.13
CA THR A 91 0.11 29.14 -8.15
C THR A 91 0.84 30.40 -8.59
N GLY A 92 1.39 30.51 -9.79
CA GLY A 92 2.08 31.75 -10.18
C GLY A 92 3.17 32.19 -9.17
N ARG A 93 4.21 31.36 -8.99
CA ARG A 93 5.54 31.65 -8.40
C ARG A 93 5.58 32.83 -7.40
N GLY A 94 5.04 32.63 -6.19
CA GLY A 94 5.03 33.64 -5.13
C GLY A 94 6.03 33.37 -3.99
N GLU A 95 6.41 34.41 -3.25
CA GLU A 95 7.27 34.31 -2.05
C GLU A 95 6.52 33.83 -0.78
N ASP A 96 5.19 33.70 -0.87
CA ASP A 96 4.36 33.28 0.25
C ASP A 96 4.45 31.76 0.48
N ARG A 97 5.22 31.40 1.51
CA ARG A 97 5.47 30.00 1.91
C ARG A 97 4.20 29.22 2.23
N LEU A 98 3.14 29.87 2.71
CA LEU A 98 1.87 29.20 3.02
C LEU A 98 1.08 28.91 1.75
N LYS A 99 1.04 29.86 0.81
CA LYS A 99 0.45 29.63 -0.51
C LYS A 99 1.20 28.55 -1.28
N ASN A 100 2.53 28.51 -1.21
CA ASN A 100 3.34 27.48 -1.86
C ASN A 100 3.08 26.09 -1.27
N ARG A 101 2.92 25.98 0.06
CA ARG A 101 2.51 24.74 0.71
C ARG A 101 1.13 24.29 0.24
N ASP A 102 0.16 25.20 0.21
CA ASP A 102 -1.21 24.87 -0.19
C ASP A 102 -1.26 24.43 -1.67
N ALA A 103 -0.51 25.10 -2.54
CA ALA A 103 -0.30 24.71 -3.94
C ALA A 103 0.29 23.32 -4.08
N PHE A 104 1.36 23.05 -3.33
CA PHE A 104 2.03 21.76 -3.30
C PHE A 104 1.05 20.64 -2.92
N THR A 105 0.28 20.83 -1.85
CA THR A 105 -0.71 19.84 -1.42
C THR A 105 -1.80 19.62 -2.47
N LYS A 106 -2.19 20.68 -3.19
CA LYS A 106 -3.18 20.61 -4.26
C LYS A 106 -2.66 19.89 -5.50
N ILE A 107 -1.43 20.20 -5.95
CA ILE A 107 -0.78 19.51 -7.08
C ILE A 107 -0.66 18.01 -6.78
N ILE A 108 -0.18 17.65 -5.58
CA ILE A 108 -0.11 16.26 -5.13
C ILE A 108 -1.50 15.62 -5.13
N GLY A 109 -2.48 16.26 -4.47
CA GLY A 109 -3.82 15.73 -4.35
C GLY A 109 -4.47 15.47 -5.71
N ASP A 110 -4.39 16.46 -6.60
CA ASP A 110 -5.01 16.39 -7.92
C ASP A 110 -4.27 15.43 -8.86
N MET A 111 -2.92 15.40 -8.84
CA MET A 111 -2.12 14.51 -9.69
C MET A 111 -2.17 13.04 -9.23
N MET A 112 -2.18 12.79 -7.92
CA MET A 112 -2.11 11.44 -7.36
C MET A 112 -3.47 10.79 -7.14
N PHE A 113 -4.49 11.57 -6.76
CA PHE A 113 -5.77 11.02 -6.31
C PHE A 113 -6.93 11.54 -7.15
N THR A 114 -7.13 12.86 -7.23
CA THR A 114 -8.38 13.43 -7.80
C THR A 114 -8.51 13.15 -9.30
N ILE A 115 -7.51 13.51 -10.11
CA ILE A 115 -7.58 13.34 -11.57
C ILE A 115 -7.48 11.86 -11.96
N PRO A 116 -6.62 11.01 -11.38
CA PRO A 116 -6.68 9.57 -11.60
C PRO A 116 -8.04 8.98 -11.25
N ALA A 117 -8.65 9.33 -10.11
CA ALA A 117 -9.98 8.85 -9.74
C ALA A 117 -11.06 9.28 -10.75
N ILE A 118 -11.04 10.54 -11.21
CA ILE A 118 -11.97 11.05 -12.22
C ILE A 118 -11.74 10.34 -13.57
N LYS A 119 -10.49 10.14 -13.99
CA LYS A 119 -10.15 9.41 -15.23
C LYS A 119 -10.62 7.97 -15.14
N THR A 120 -10.37 7.30 -14.02
CA THR A 120 -10.82 5.93 -13.76
C THR A 120 -12.33 5.84 -13.73
N ALA A 121 -13.04 6.76 -13.08
CA ALA A 121 -14.51 6.81 -13.09
C ALA A 121 -15.07 7.03 -14.50
N ASN A 122 -14.46 7.94 -15.29
CA ASN A 122 -14.85 8.19 -16.67
C ASN A 122 -14.57 7.00 -17.58
N ALA A 123 -13.44 6.30 -17.39
CA ALA A 123 -13.10 5.09 -18.10
C ALA A 123 -14.10 3.97 -17.75
N HIS A 124 -14.33 3.70 -16.46
CA HIS A 124 -15.30 2.69 -16.01
C HIS A 124 -16.74 2.98 -16.47
N ARG A 125 -17.13 4.25 -16.57
CA ARG A 125 -18.45 4.63 -17.13
C ARG A 125 -18.65 4.10 -18.56
N VAL A 126 -17.58 3.90 -19.32
CA VAL A 126 -17.61 3.45 -20.72
C VAL A 126 -17.11 2.00 -20.87
N ALA A 127 -16.30 1.51 -19.94
CA ALA A 127 -15.49 0.31 -20.07
C ALA A 127 -15.89 -0.85 -19.13
N CYS A 128 -16.92 -0.71 -18.29
CA CYS A 128 -17.39 -1.85 -17.49
C CYS A 128 -17.99 -2.90 -18.44
N ASP A 129 -17.16 -3.81 -18.93
CA ASP A 129 -17.62 -4.98 -19.64
C ASP A 129 -18.29 -5.94 -18.65
N GLU A 130 -19.05 -6.90 -19.19
CA GLU A 130 -19.80 -7.85 -18.37
C GLU A 130 -18.90 -8.65 -17.42
N VAL A 131 -17.63 -8.84 -17.79
CA VAL A 131 -16.66 -9.61 -17.01
C VAL A 131 -16.22 -8.83 -15.77
N GLU A 132 -15.89 -7.54 -15.92
CA GLU A 132 -15.55 -6.66 -14.80
C GLU A 132 -16.75 -6.45 -13.86
N GLU A 133 -17.96 -6.30 -14.42
CA GLU A 133 -19.17 -6.19 -13.61
C GLU A 133 -19.40 -7.47 -12.79
N GLN A 134 -19.24 -8.63 -13.41
CA GLN A 134 -19.38 -9.92 -12.75
C GLN A 134 -18.34 -10.09 -11.63
N LEU A 135 -17.07 -9.77 -11.89
CA LEU A 135 -16.00 -9.79 -10.88
C LEU A 135 -16.34 -8.89 -9.70
N SER A 136 -16.76 -7.65 -9.95
CA SER A 136 -17.17 -6.69 -8.93
C SER A 136 -18.32 -7.24 -8.08
N ARG A 137 -19.35 -7.82 -8.72
CA ARG A 137 -20.49 -8.46 -8.02
C ARG A 137 -20.06 -9.64 -7.16
N ILE A 138 -19.13 -10.48 -7.63
CA ILE A 138 -18.57 -11.59 -6.86
C ILE A 138 -17.84 -11.07 -5.62
N MET A 139 -16.96 -10.07 -5.78
CA MET A 139 -16.21 -9.48 -4.67
C MET A 139 -17.13 -8.82 -3.63
N MET A 140 -18.12 -8.05 -4.08
CA MET A 140 -19.14 -7.46 -3.20
C MET A 140 -19.96 -8.52 -2.47
N SER A 141 -20.23 -9.67 -3.10
CA SER A 141 -20.97 -10.76 -2.48
C SER A 141 -20.18 -11.38 -1.34
N TYR A 142 -18.89 -11.70 -1.53
CA TYR A 142 -18.03 -12.21 -0.47
C TYR A 142 -17.92 -11.25 0.72
N TRP A 143 -17.63 -9.96 0.47
CA TRP A 143 -17.55 -8.96 1.54
C TRP A 143 -18.88 -8.73 2.25
N GLY A 144 -19.97 -8.64 1.49
CA GLY A 144 -21.32 -8.46 2.03
C GLY A 144 -21.75 -9.64 2.89
N ASN A 145 -21.48 -10.88 2.45
CA ASN A 145 -21.76 -12.08 3.22
C ASN A 145 -20.95 -12.11 4.51
N PHE A 146 -19.64 -11.83 4.42
CA PHE A 146 -18.78 -11.81 5.59
C PHE A 146 -19.22 -10.77 6.63
N ALA A 147 -19.58 -9.57 6.20
CA ALA A 147 -20.08 -8.52 7.08
C ALA A 147 -21.39 -8.93 7.79
N ARG A 148 -22.29 -9.64 7.10
CA ARG A 148 -23.60 -10.06 7.66
C ARG A 148 -23.50 -11.30 8.54
N THR A 149 -22.72 -12.30 8.14
CA THR A 149 -22.79 -13.65 8.70
C THR A 149 -21.49 -14.12 9.32
N ARG A 150 -20.41 -13.34 9.20
CA ARG A 150 -19.03 -13.72 9.58
C ARG A 150 -18.45 -14.85 8.73
N CYS A 151 -19.08 -15.15 7.58
CA CYS A 151 -18.64 -16.14 6.61
C CYS A 151 -18.79 -15.53 5.20
N PRO A 152 -17.74 -15.57 4.36
CA PRO A 152 -17.84 -14.99 3.01
C PRO A 152 -18.73 -15.81 2.06
N ASN A 153 -18.94 -17.10 2.36
CA ASN A 153 -19.63 -18.02 1.48
C ASN A 153 -21.13 -17.72 1.35
N GLY A 154 -21.68 -18.02 0.18
CA GLY A 154 -23.10 -17.87 -0.14
C GLY A 154 -23.44 -18.56 -1.46
N ASP A 155 -24.73 -18.59 -1.79
CA ASP A 155 -25.22 -19.27 -3.00
C ASP A 155 -24.59 -18.69 -4.27
N GLY A 156 -24.18 -19.57 -5.19
CA GLY A 156 -23.57 -19.18 -6.47
C GLY A 156 -22.10 -18.76 -6.40
N LEU A 157 -21.46 -18.80 -5.22
CA LEU A 157 -20.05 -18.50 -5.05
C LEU A 157 -19.21 -19.77 -4.93
N VAL A 158 -17.98 -19.73 -5.44
CA VAL A 158 -16.98 -20.77 -5.15
C VAL A 158 -16.68 -20.76 -3.66
N LEU A 159 -16.55 -21.95 -3.06
CA LEU A 159 -16.27 -22.09 -1.64
C LEU A 159 -14.92 -21.45 -1.30
N TRP A 160 -14.95 -20.43 -0.45
CA TRP A 160 -13.77 -19.85 0.17
C TRP A 160 -13.39 -20.70 1.40
N PRO A 161 -12.27 -21.44 1.36
CA PRO A 161 -11.84 -22.26 2.48
C PRO A 161 -11.45 -21.37 3.67
N LYS A 162 -11.80 -21.81 4.89
CA LYS A 162 -11.34 -21.12 6.10
C LYS A 162 -9.83 -21.32 6.24
N TYR A 163 -9.09 -20.23 6.39
CA TYR A 163 -7.65 -20.29 6.68
C TYR A 163 -7.42 -20.98 8.03
N GLY A 164 -6.61 -22.03 8.04
CA GLY A 164 -6.37 -22.92 9.18
C GLY A 164 -5.09 -23.73 8.95
N ALA A 165 -5.02 -24.96 9.49
CA ALA A 165 -3.82 -25.81 9.36
C ALA A 165 -3.42 -26.08 7.90
N GLU A 166 -4.40 -26.19 7.00
CA GLU A 166 -4.17 -26.39 5.56
C GLU A 166 -3.87 -25.07 4.81
N GLU A 167 -3.87 -23.93 5.49
CA GLU A 167 -3.58 -22.60 4.92
C GLU A 167 -4.33 -22.31 3.61
N GLY A 168 -5.59 -22.74 3.55
CA GLY A 168 -6.44 -22.60 2.37
C GLY A 168 -6.79 -21.14 2.09
N TYR A 169 -6.73 -20.74 0.83
CA TYR A 169 -7.11 -19.41 0.35
C TYR A 169 -7.96 -19.51 -0.92
N LEU A 170 -8.60 -18.38 -1.27
CA LEU A 170 -9.31 -18.21 -2.53
C LEU A 170 -8.55 -17.22 -3.42
N SER A 171 -8.23 -17.63 -4.64
CA SER A 171 -7.79 -16.74 -5.71
C SER A 171 -9.01 -16.24 -6.44
N ILE A 172 -9.08 -14.92 -6.65
CA ILE A 172 -10.20 -14.26 -7.32
C ILE A 172 -9.64 -13.58 -8.58
N ASP A 173 -10.01 -14.11 -9.75
CA ASP A 173 -9.70 -13.52 -11.05
C ASP A 173 -11.02 -13.14 -11.76
N ALA A 174 -10.92 -12.27 -12.77
CA ALA A 174 -12.02 -11.88 -13.63
C ALA A 174 -12.69 -13.08 -14.32
N LYS A 175 -11.92 -14.13 -14.64
CA LYS A 175 -12.41 -15.30 -15.37
C LYS A 175 -12.80 -16.47 -14.48
N GLU A 176 -12.09 -16.67 -13.36
CA GLU A 176 -12.30 -17.81 -12.49
C GLU A 176 -11.97 -17.52 -11.03
N GLN A 177 -12.61 -18.26 -10.12
CA GLN A 177 -12.26 -18.30 -8.71
C GLN A 177 -11.77 -19.69 -8.37
N THR A 178 -10.55 -19.79 -7.86
CA THR A 178 -9.89 -21.07 -7.59
C THR A 178 -9.39 -21.12 -6.17
N THR A 179 -9.47 -22.28 -5.54
CA THR A 179 -8.94 -22.49 -4.18
C THR A 179 -7.49 -22.95 -4.26
N GLY A 180 -6.65 -22.43 -3.37
CA GLY A 180 -5.27 -22.85 -3.23
C GLY A 180 -4.89 -23.05 -1.76
N HIS A 181 -3.65 -23.49 -1.55
CA HIS A 181 -3.05 -23.69 -0.23
C HIS A 181 -1.67 -23.04 -0.19
N HIS A 182 -1.20 -22.65 0.99
CA HIS A 182 0.19 -22.25 1.22
C HIS A 182 0.67 -21.09 0.32
N LEU A 183 -0.09 -20.00 0.25
CA LEU A 183 0.23 -18.84 -0.58
C LEU A 183 1.66 -18.33 -0.30
N LYS A 184 2.52 -18.30 -1.33
CA LYS A 184 3.90 -17.76 -1.28
C LYS A 184 4.79 -18.39 -0.19
N LYS A 185 4.56 -19.66 0.18
CA LYS A 185 5.27 -20.36 1.27
C LYS A 185 6.80 -20.24 1.20
N ASP A 186 7.38 -20.46 0.02
CA ASP A 186 8.84 -20.42 -0.13
C ASP A 186 9.40 -19.02 0.14
N GLN A 187 8.73 -17.98 -0.37
CA GLN A 187 9.12 -16.58 -0.12
C GLN A 187 8.93 -16.21 1.35
N PHE A 188 7.85 -16.68 1.98
CA PHE A 188 7.60 -16.46 3.40
C PHE A 188 8.72 -17.04 4.25
N VAL A 189 9.11 -18.29 4.03
CA VAL A 189 10.22 -18.94 4.74
C VAL A 189 11.53 -18.19 4.52
N PHE A 190 11.82 -17.83 3.27
CA PHE A 190 13.03 -17.08 2.94
C PHE A 190 13.10 -15.74 3.68
N LEU A 191 12.04 -14.92 3.63
CA LEU A 191 12.03 -13.58 4.18
C LEU A 191 11.98 -13.55 5.72
N THR A 192 11.27 -14.50 6.35
CA THR A 192 11.03 -14.48 7.80
C THR A 192 12.04 -15.31 8.60
N GLN A 193 12.71 -16.28 7.98
CA GLN A 193 13.65 -17.18 8.66
C GLN A 193 15.04 -17.07 8.05
N THR A 194 15.19 -17.42 6.76
CA THR A 194 16.52 -17.53 6.12
C THR A 194 17.25 -16.20 6.06
N LEU A 195 16.58 -15.12 5.66
CA LEU A 195 17.20 -13.81 5.49
C LEU A 195 17.69 -13.21 6.83
N PRO A 196 16.90 -13.20 7.92
CA PRO A 196 17.39 -12.79 9.24
C PRO A 196 18.58 -13.61 9.74
N GLU A 197 18.56 -14.94 9.58
CA GLU A 197 19.67 -15.82 9.97
C GLU A 197 20.96 -15.47 9.22
N LYS A 198 20.88 -15.35 7.89
CA LYS A 198 22.03 -14.96 7.05
C LYS A 198 22.55 -13.56 7.38
N SER A 199 21.66 -12.63 7.71
CA SER A 199 22.03 -11.27 8.12
C SER A 199 22.82 -11.26 9.44
N ARG A 200 22.43 -12.10 10.41
CA ARG A 200 23.16 -12.26 11.67
C ARG A 200 24.54 -12.89 11.44
N GLU A 201 24.61 -13.98 10.68
CA GLU A 201 25.88 -14.64 10.34
C GLU A 201 26.86 -13.69 9.65
N TYR A 202 26.35 -12.81 8.78
CA TYR A 202 27.17 -11.82 8.08
C TYR A 202 27.73 -10.76 9.05
N LYS A 203 26.91 -10.21 9.95
CA LYS A 203 27.36 -9.22 10.95
C LYS A 203 28.44 -9.79 11.88
N GLU A 204 28.24 -11.01 12.40
CA GLU A 204 29.23 -11.70 13.25
C GLU A 204 30.54 -12.02 12.52
N LYS A 205 30.52 -12.15 11.18
CA LYS A 205 31.74 -12.33 10.38
C LYS A 205 32.48 -11.01 10.19
N LEU A 206 31.77 -9.91 9.98
CA LEU A 206 32.39 -8.58 9.89
C LEU A 206 33.08 -8.22 11.20
N GLU A 207 32.39 -8.39 12.34
CA GLU A 207 32.95 -8.09 13.66
C GLU A 207 34.19 -8.93 13.98
N ARG A 208 34.25 -10.19 13.51
CA ARG A 208 35.44 -11.05 13.65
C ARG A 208 36.61 -10.69 12.75
N ASN A 209 36.35 -10.03 11.63
CA ASN A 209 37.40 -9.63 10.68
C ASN A 209 37.96 -8.22 11.00
N GLU A 210 37.30 -7.47 11.87
CA GLU A 210 37.72 -6.14 12.35
C GLU A 210 38.50 -6.19 13.69
N LEU A 211 38.62 -7.38 14.30
CA LEU A 211 39.40 -7.69 15.50
C LEU A 211 40.68 -8.47 15.16
#